data_AF-A0A6C0J1V2-F1
#
_entry.id   AF-A0A6C0J1V2-F1
#
_cell.length_a   1.000
_cell.length_b   1.000
_cell.length_c   1.000
_cell.angle_alpha   90.00
_cell.angle_beta   90.00
_cell.angle_gamma   90.00
#
_symmetry.space_group_name_H-M   'P 1'
#
loop_
_entity.id
_entity.type
_entity.pdbx_description
1 polymer ?
#
loop_
_entity_poly.entity_id
_entity_poly.type
_entity_poly.pdbx_seq_one_letter_code
_entity_poly.pdbx_strand_id
1 'polypeptide(L)'
;MVCILVDYNCIIHKNNLKNISDFLQNLPDAKNYSIGVIFELNPDTYTELENNTRGNEKIDFFNSKKFIDNIINYSYIVYDIDRKICEIFLNNNNMLEDVLKIILENLPNDITIILFVELEKVHNKEYIRYLSLLGFGEPFIVEDSELKGIYLHKLNYLVDSKDITTDIEYLLKSISSEKCESTLRFTSKTIEKLKYLSKIGSSWNSKSISQKELGGRFLASLIDDLIINLEIDDKSIIYGEEEGVRVVGGLYNFHSHPQEAYERNNVTLGWPSGQDFIAFLSSHFTFNTLIHVVVAVEGVYILQMGDYWDNLTENNMNDITKFIDKEYDLACFKDKLSIPGYVSKINGIKFENKTLFNLYYSDWNNISNPFTISFKKIYGNCIINQNLNNFIDSYYK
;
A
#
# COMPACT_ATOMS: atom_id res chain seq x y z
N MET A 1 31.27 21.06 9.26
CA MET A 1 30.56 21.47 8.03
C MET A 1 29.19 21.96 8.48
N VAL A 2 28.58 22.87 7.74
CA VAL A 2 27.25 23.41 8.08
C VAL A 2 26.35 23.24 6.88
N CYS A 3 25.19 22.62 7.08
CA CYS A 3 24.19 22.46 6.04
C CYS A 3 23.09 23.50 6.24
N ILE A 4 22.67 24.16 5.16
CA ILE A 4 21.59 25.15 5.17
C ILE A 4 20.51 24.78 4.15
N LEU A 5 19.24 25.00 4.51
CA LEU A 5 18.11 24.89 3.58
C LEU A 5 17.76 26.27 3.03
N VAL A 6 17.66 26.36 1.72
CA VAL A 6 17.30 27.59 1.00
C VAL A 6 16.07 27.31 0.14
N ASP A 7 15.01 28.09 0.35
CA ASP A 7 13.83 28.07 -0.50
C ASP A 7 14.18 28.64 -1.89
N TYR A 8 14.27 27.77 -2.89
CA TYR A 8 14.64 28.15 -4.25
C TYR A 8 13.62 29.14 -4.85
N ASN A 9 12.33 28.87 -4.68
CA ASN A 9 11.26 29.67 -5.26
C ASN A 9 11.27 31.09 -4.67
N CYS A 10 11.37 31.20 -3.35
CA CYS A 10 11.26 32.48 -2.64
C CYS A 10 12.56 33.28 -2.59
N ILE A 11 13.73 32.64 -2.64
CA ILE A 11 15.02 33.30 -2.49
C ILE A 11 15.77 33.35 -3.83
N ILE A 12 15.98 32.22 -4.50
CA ILE A 12 16.85 32.14 -5.68
C ILE A 12 16.13 32.65 -6.93
N HIS A 13 14.98 32.05 -7.25
CA HIS A 13 14.19 32.38 -8.43
C HIS A 13 13.61 33.80 -8.34
N LYS A 14 12.99 34.15 -7.20
CA LYS A 14 12.38 35.48 -6.98
C LYS A 14 13.38 36.64 -7.12
N ASN A 15 14.62 36.47 -6.68
CA ASN A 15 15.65 37.51 -6.76
C ASN A 15 16.55 37.39 -8.01
N ASN A 16 16.25 36.46 -8.92
CA ASN A 16 17.02 36.23 -10.15
C ASN A 16 18.53 36.02 -9.89
N LEU A 17 18.86 35.15 -8.94
CA LEU A 17 20.24 34.86 -8.54
C LEU A 17 20.92 33.98 -9.58
N LYS A 18 21.36 34.60 -10.67
CA LYS A 18 21.83 33.91 -11.87
C LYS A 18 23.04 33.01 -11.62
N ASN A 19 24.04 33.45 -10.84
CA ASN A 19 25.24 32.64 -10.62
C ASN A 19 24.90 31.34 -9.85
N ILE A 20 24.02 31.42 -8.86
CA ILE A 20 23.53 30.24 -8.14
C ILE A 20 22.66 29.35 -9.04
N SER A 21 21.78 29.96 -9.85
CA SER A 21 20.93 29.20 -10.77
C SER A 21 21.76 28.46 -11.82
N ASP A 22 22.79 29.10 -12.36
CA ASP A 22 23.74 28.52 -13.31
C ASP A 22 24.59 27.41 -12.66
N PHE A 23 24.86 27.50 -11.35
CA PHE A 23 25.55 26.46 -10.57
C PHE A 23 24.67 25.22 -10.35
N LEU A 24 23.39 25.41 -10.00
CA LEU A 24 22.49 24.32 -9.61
C LEU A 24 22.00 23.43 -10.76
N GLN A 25 22.14 23.87 -12.01
CA GLN A 25 21.85 23.17 -13.29
C GLN A 25 20.73 22.10 -13.26
N ASN A 26 19.70 22.28 -14.08
CA ASN A 26 18.64 21.29 -14.32
C ASN A 26 17.75 20.97 -13.10
N LEU A 27 17.39 21.97 -12.31
CA LEU A 27 16.29 21.82 -11.36
C LEU A 27 14.94 21.68 -12.11
N PRO A 28 13.99 20.89 -11.56
CA PRO A 28 12.66 20.75 -12.15
C PRO A 28 11.89 22.08 -12.18
N ASP A 29 10.88 22.18 -13.05
CA ASP A 29 10.02 23.37 -13.12
C ASP A 29 9.24 23.52 -11.80
N ALA A 30 9.42 24.67 -11.15
CA ALA A 30 8.88 24.94 -9.82
C ALA A 30 7.42 25.42 -9.83
N LYS A 31 6.71 25.32 -10.97
CA LYS A 31 5.31 25.78 -11.10
C LYS A 31 4.34 25.13 -10.11
N ASN A 32 4.50 23.83 -9.88
CA ASN A 32 3.59 23.05 -9.05
C ASN A 32 4.22 22.58 -7.73
N TYR A 33 5.49 22.94 -7.50
CA TYR A 33 6.28 22.40 -6.40
C TYR A 33 7.10 23.48 -5.71
N SER A 34 7.30 23.30 -4.40
CA SER A 34 8.29 24.07 -3.65
C SER A 34 9.63 23.34 -3.71
N ILE A 35 10.68 24.02 -4.17
CA ILE A 35 12.02 23.44 -4.24
C ILE A 35 12.86 23.98 -3.08
N GLY A 36 13.40 23.08 -2.27
CA GLY A 36 14.37 23.38 -1.23
C GLY A 36 15.76 22.95 -1.66
N VAL A 37 16.75 23.84 -1.61
CA VAL A 37 18.14 23.51 -1.93
C VAL A 37 18.93 23.46 -0.64
N ILE A 38 19.65 22.35 -0.44
CA ILE A 38 20.44 22.10 0.76
C ILE A 38 21.91 22.21 0.38
N PHE A 39 22.58 23.23 0.90
CA PHE A 39 24.01 23.46 0.66
C PHE A 39 24.84 23.00 1.84
N GLU A 40 25.88 22.22 1.57
CA GLU A 40 26.94 21.91 2.52
C GLU A 40 28.07 22.94 2.37
N LEU A 41 28.32 23.70 3.42
CA LEU A 41 29.24 24.84 3.41
C LEU A 41 30.41 24.65 4.39
N ASN A 42 31.52 25.29 4.05
CA ASN A 42 32.59 25.56 5.00
C ASN A 42 32.08 26.49 6.13
N PRO A 43 32.35 26.19 7.43
CA PRO A 43 31.97 27.05 8.55
C PRO A 43 32.29 28.53 8.40
N ASP A 44 33.41 28.88 7.76
CA ASP A 44 33.79 30.30 7.55
C ASP A 44 32.82 31.01 6.60
N THR A 45 32.39 30.31 5.54
CA THR A 45 31.42 30.84 4.57
C THR A 45 30.03 30.98 5.19
N TYR A 46 29.64 30.02 6.04
CA TYR A 46 28.39 30.12 6.81
C TYR A 46 28.44 31.30 7.79
N THR A 47 29.55 31.49 8.50
CA THR A 47 29.72 32.59 9.46
C THR A 47 29.63 33.95 8.75
N GLU A 48 30.22 34.08 7.57
CA GLU A 48 30.11 35.29 6.75
C GLU A 48 28.68 35.51 6.25
N LEU A 49 27.98 34.45 5.82
CA LEU A 49 26.57 34.53 5.44
C LEU A 49 25.70 35.05 6.59
N GLU A 50 25.92 34.57 7.82
CA GLU A 50 25.17 34.98 9.00
C GLU A 50 25.51 36.40 9.48
N ASN A 51 26.76 36.84 9.31
CA ASN A 51 27.18 38.19 9.69
C ASN A 51 26.65 39.29 8.77
N ASN A 52 26.19 38.95 7.56
CA ASN A 52 25.53 39.90 6.65
C ASN A 52 24.08 40.17 7.11
N THR A 53 23.92 41.15 8.01
CA THR A 53 22.63 41.48 8.67
C THR A 53 21.62 42.19 7.77
N ARG A 54 22.04 42.76 6.64
CA ARG A 54 21.15 43.44 5.68
C ARG A 54 20.75 42.49 4.56
N GLY A 55 19.45 42.41 4.28
CA GLY A 55 18.89 41.45 3.30
C GLY A 55 19.55 41.51 1.91
N ASN A 56 19.84 42.69 1.38
CA ASN A 56 20.49 42.82 0.07
C ASN A 56 21.96 42.37 0.10
N GLU A 57 22.72 42.73 1.14
CA GLU A 57 24.12 42.31 1.30
C GLU A 57 24.20 40.77 1.42
N LYS A 58 23.25 40.16 2.13
CA LYS A 58 23.13 38.69 2.25
C LYS A 58 22.83 38.04 0.90
N ILE A 59 21.91 38.61 0.12
CA ILE A 59 21.58 38.12 -1.24
C ILE A 59 22.77 38.27 -2.19
N ASP A 60 23.45 39.41 -2.18
CA ASP A 60 24.62 39.68 -3.02
C ASP A 60 25.77 38.72 -2.70
N PHE A 61 26.03 38.50 -1.41
CA PHE A 61 27.03 37.53 -0.96
C PHE A 61 26.64 36.10 -1.39
N PHE A 62 25.39 35.69 -1.18
CA PHE A 62 24.89 34.37 -1.55
C PHE A 62 25.01 34.10 -3.05
N ASN A 63 24.79 35.12 -3.90
CA ASN A 63 24.97 35.01 -5.35
C ASN A 63 26.41 35.30 -5.82
N SER A 64 27.35 35.51 -4.90
CA SER A 64 28.73 35.82 -5.25
C SER A 64 29.51 34.55 -5.66
N LYS A 65 30.54 34.75 -6.49
CA LYS A 65 31.49 33.68 -6.82
C LYS A 65 32.16 33.09 -5.57
N LYS A 66 32.45 33.93 -4.57
CA LYS A 66 33.06 33.50 -3.32
C LYS A 66 32.18 32.50 -2.58
N PHE A 67 30.87 32.72 -2.51
CA PHE A 67 29.95 31.76 -1.88
C PHE A 67 29.93 30.45 -2.66
N ILE A 68 29.74 30.52 -3.99
CA ILE A 68 29.67 29.35 -4.87
C ILE A 68 30.94 28.50 -4.81
N ASP A 69 32.12 29.13 -4.89
CA ASP A 69 33.42 28.45 -4.84
C ASP A 69 33.67 27.75 -3.48
N ASN A 70 32.88 28.07 -2.44
CA ASN A 70 32.97 27.46 -1.11
C ASN A 70 31.82 26.49 -0.79
N ILE A 71 30.93 26.22 -1.75
CA ILE A 71 29.96 25.12 -1.63
C ILE A 71 30.72 23.82 -1.76
N ILE A 72 30.74 23.03 -0.68
CA ILE A 72 31.38 21.71 -0.65
C ILE A 72 30.53 20.73 -1.47
N ASN A 73 29.21 20.80 -1.27
CA ASN A 73 28.25 19.91 -1.89
C ASN A 73 26.85 20.53 -1.85
N TYR A 74 25.92 19.97 -2.63
CA TYR A 74 24.52 20.32 -2.54
C TYR A 74 23.61 19.15 -2.85
N SER A 75 22.42 19.18 -2.29
CA SER A 75 21.29 18.33 -2.64
C SER A 75 20.05 19.21 -2.77
N TYR A 76 18.97 18.70 -3.34
CA TYR A 76 17.71 19.43 -3.34
C TYR A 76 16.55 18.51 -3.03
N ILE A 77 15.46 19.12 -2.59
CA ILE A 77 14.20 18.46 -2.29
C ILE A 77 13.09 19.11 -3.10
N VAL A 78 12.14 18.30 -3.53
CA VAL A 78 10.92 18.75 -4.20
C VAL A 78 9.76 18.44 -3.27
N TYR A 79 9.08 19.48 -2.80
CA TYR A 79 7.94 19.36 -1.90
C TYR A 79 6.63 19.69 -2.61
N ASP A 80 5.80 18.66 -2.75
CA ASP A 80 4.41 18.75 -3.17
C ASP A 80 3.54 18.99 -1.93
N ILE A 81 3.05 20.23 -1.80
CA ILE A 81 2.28 20.68 -0.64
C ILE A 81 0.92 19.99 -0.59
N ASP A 82 0.28 19.79 -1.75
CA ASP A 82 -1.08 19.26 -1.84
C ASP A 82 -1.10 17.77 -1.50
N ARG A 83 -0.10 17.02 -1.99
CA ARG A 83 0.07 15.59 -1.67
C ARG A 83 0.82 15.34 -0.37
N LYS A 84 1.46 16.36 0.21
CA LYS A 84 2.38 16.26 1.36
C LYS A 84 3.52 15.27 1.13
N ILE A 85 4.13 15.33 -0.05
CA ILE A 85 5.24 14.45 -0.45
C ILE A 85 6.49 15.27 -0.66
N CYS A 86 7.60 14.83 -0.06
CA CYS A 86 8.92 15.42 -0.20
C CYS A 86 9.87 14.42 -0.85
N GLU A 87 10.26 14.65 -2.10
CA GLU A 87 11.23 13.84 -2.81
C GLU A 87 12.65 14.37 -2.61
N ILE A 88 13.58 13.48 -2.29
CA ILE A 88 14.99 13.81 -2.09
C ILE A 88 15.81 13.51 -3.35
N PHE A 89 16.55 14.51 -3.81
CA PHE A 89 17.52 14.39 -4.89
C PHE A 89 18.93 14.64 -4.36
N LEU A 90 19.72 13.57 -4.26
CA LEU A 90 21.09 13.60 -3.78
C LEU A 90 22.07 13.69 -4.95
N ASN A 91 22.96 14.68 -4.94
CA ASN A 91 24.14 14.65 -5.80
C ASN A 91 25.25 13.77 -5.22
N ASN A 92 25.20 13.52 -3.91
CA ASN A 92 26.15 12.68 -3.19
C ASN A 92 25.44 11.95 -2.05
N ASN A 93 25.60 10.63 -1.99
CA ASN A 93 24.96 9.79 -0.98
C ASN A 93 25.35 10.15 0.46
N ASN A 94 26.54 10.75 0.67
CA ASN A 94 27.02 11.09 2.00
C ASN A 94 26.23 12.23 2.67
N MET A 95 25.39 12.95 1.93
CA MET A 95 24.56 14.04 2.48
C MET A 95 23.21 13.58 3.05
N LEU A 96 22.82 12.30 2.88
CA LEU A 96 21.45 11.87 3.18
C LEU A 96 21.05 12.13 4.64
N GLU A 97 21.91 11.83 5.61
CA GLU A 97 21.62 12.08 7.03
C GLU A 97 21.43 13.56 7.35
N ASP A 98 22.28 14.42 6.82
CA ASP A 98 22.17 15.87 7.01
C ASP A 98 20.91 16.43 6.34
N VAL A 99 20.57 15.93 5.16
CA VAL A 99 19.34 16.28 4.44
C VAL A 99 18.11 15.87 5.25
N LEU A 100 18.07 14.64 5.77
CA LEU A 100 16.97 14.16 6.61
C LEU A 100 16.84 14.96 7.89
N LYS A 101 17.95 15.31 8.54
CA LYS A 101 17.95 16.17 9.73
C LYS A 101 17.34 17.53 9.42
N ILE A 102 17.75 18.15 8.31
CA ILE A 102 17.21 19.44 7.87
C ILE A 102 15.70 19.35 7.57
N ILE A 103 15.26 18.30 6.87
CA ILE A 103 13.83 18.07 6.59
C ILE A 103 13.04 17.94 7.90
N LEU A 104 13.55 17.17 8.87
CA LEU A 104 12.91 16.98 10.17
C LEU A 104 12.80 18.29 10.97
N GLU A 105 13.82 19.16 10.88
CA GLU A 105 13.85 20.44 11.60
C GLU A 105 12.98 21.52 10.95
N ASN A 106 12.76 21.46 9.63
CA ASN A 106 12.19 22.58 8.86
C ASN A 106 10.86 22.28 8.17
N LEU A 107 10.50 21.01 7.96
CA LEU A 107 9.25 20.62 7.30
C LEU A 107 8.27 19.94 8.26
N PRO A 108 6.96 19.94 7.96
CA PRO A 108 5.96 19.32 8.82
C PRO A 108 6.18 17.81 9.03
N ASN A 109 5.79 17.29 10.19
CA ASN A 109 5.98 15.86 10.52
C ASN A 109 4.97 14.94 9.80
N ASP A 110 3.89 15.49 9.26
CA ASP A 110 2.84 14.76 8.56
C ASP A 110 3.09 14.60 7.06
N ILE A 111 4.30 14.93 6.58
CA ILE A 111 4.72 14.69 5.20
C ILE A 111 5.35 13.31 5.05
N THR A 112 5.24 12.76 3.84
CA THR A 112 5.96 11.56 3.43
C THR A 112 7.22 11.94 2.66
N ILE A 113 8.36 11.44 3.10
CA ILE A 113 9.65 11.58 2.42
C ILE A 113 9.83 10.38 1.49
N ILE A 114 10.18 10.62 0.24
CA ILE A 114 10.51 9.58 -0.73
C ILE A 114 11.95 9.72 -1.21
N LEU A 115 12.59 8.58 -1.45
CA LEU A 115 13.97 8.49 -1.93
C LEU A 115 14.04 7.48 -3.06
N PHE A 116 14.54 7.91 -4.22
CA PHE A 116 14.85 7.02 -5.33
C PHE A 116 16.18 6.30 -5.09
N VAL A 117 16.20 5.00 -5.37
CA VAL A 117 17.39 4.15 -5.29
C VAL A 117 17.57 3.44 -6.63
N GLU A 118 18.68 3.74 -7.30
CA GLU A 118 19.09 3.10 -8.55
C GLU A 118 19.20 1.59 -8.38
N LEU A 119 18.79 0.83 -9.40
CA LEU A 119 18.74 -0.63 -9.35
C LEU A 119 20.09 -1.28 -8.98
N GLU A 120 21.21 -0.68 -9.42
CA GLU A 120 22.56 -1.16 -9.08
C GLU A 120 22.84 -1.11 -7.57
N LYS A 121 22.33 -0.10 -6.87
CA LYS A 121 22.47 0.08 -5.42
C LYS A 121 21.50 -0.79 -4.63
N VAL A 122 20.36 -1.18 -5.22
CA VAL A 122 19.37 -2.04 -4.58
C VAL A 122 19.96 -3.39 -4.18
N HIS A 123 20.91 -3.91 -4.95
CA HIS A 123 21.60 -5.17 -4.63
C HIS A 123 22.66 -5.06 -3.53
N ASN A 124 23.01 -3.84 -3.10
CA ASN A 124 23.94 -3.64 -2.00
C ASN A 124 23.20 -3.72 -0.64
N LYS A 125 23.28 -4.89 0.00
CA LYS A 125 22.63 -5.16 1.29
C LYS A 125 23.04 -4.22 2.41
N GLU A 126 24.30 -3.75 2.43
CA GLU A 126 24.76 -2.79 3.45
C GLU A 126 24.08 -1.44 3.26
N TYR A 127 23.95 -0.99 2.00
CA TYR A 127 23.26 0.25 1.68
C TYR A 127 21.76 0.16 1.98
N ILE A 128 21.09 -0.95 1.64
CA ILE A 128 19.69 -1.17 2.01
C ILE A 128 19.48 -1.19 3.52
N ARG A 129 20.37 -1.87 4.26
CA ARG A 129 20.34 -1.88 5.71
C ARG A 129 20.54 -0.47 6.28
N TYR A 130 21.44 0.31 5.70
CA TYR A 130 21.62 1.71 6.06
C TYR A 130 20.34 2.53 5.87
N LEU A 131 19.68 2.43 4.72
CA LEU A 131 18.41 3.14 4.48
C LEU A 131 17.30 2.70 5.43
N SER A 132 17.22 1.39 5.73
CA SER A 132 16.32 0.82 6.73
C SER A 132 16.57 1.38 8.14
N LEU A 133 17.83 1.57 8.53
CA LEU A 133 18.19 2.20 9.81
C LEU A 133 17.79 3.68 9.88
N LEU A 134 17.73 4.36 8.74
CA LEU A 134 17.19 5.72 8.62
C LEU A 134 15.65 5.76 8.60
N GLY A 135 14.99 4.60 8.69
CA GLY A 135 13.54 4.46 8.75
C GLY A 135 12.84 4.42 7.39
N PHE A 136 13.59 4.35 6.28
CA PHE A 136 13.00 4.11 4.97
C PHE A 136 12.48 2.68 4.86
N GLY A 137 11.30 2.52 4.25
CA GLY A 137 10.77 1.20 3.93
C GLY A 137 9.72 1.20 2.83
N GLU A 138 8.97 0.11 2.78
CA GLU A 138 7.85 -0.11 1.84
C GLU A 138 8.22 0.23 0.38
N PRO A 139 9.11 -0.56 -0.24
CA PRO A 139 9.63 -0.29 -1.57
C PRO A 139 8.53 -0.36 -2.64
N PHE A 140 8.61 0.51 -3.64
CA PHE A 140 7.70 0.52 -4.80
C PHE A 140 8.39 1.02 -6.08
N ILE A 141 7.73 0.86 -7.22
CA ILE A 141 8.14 1.41 -8.52
C ILE A 141 7.14 2.46 -9.02
N VAL A 142 7.61 3.35 -9.88
CA VAL A 142 6.79 4.33 -10.59
C VAL A 142 6.80 3.95 -12.08
N GLU A 143 5.63 3.68 -12.68
CA GLU A 143 5.50 3.12 -14.04
C GLU A 143 6.08 4.02 -15.14
N ASP A 144 6.06 5.33 -14.93
CA ASP A 144 6.47 6.33 -15.93
C ASP A 144 7.89 6.89 -15.73
N SER A 145 8.67 6.30 -14.82
CA SER A 145 10.05 6.75 -14.61
C SER A 145 10.97 6.19 -15.70
N GLU A 146 11.63 7.07 -16.47
CA GLU A 146 12.74 6.68 -17.34
C GLU A 146 13.89 6.05 -16.53
N LEU A 147 13.93 6.30 -15.21
CA LEU A 147 14.94 5.82 -14.30
C LEU A 147 14.63 4.38 -13.84
N LYS A 148 15.63 3.52 -13.96
CA LYS A 148 15.56 2.14 -13.48
C LYS A 148 15.97 2.07 -12.01
N GLY A 149 14.99 1.90 -11.12
CA GLY A 149 15.24 1.75 -9.70
C GLY A 149 13.96 1.50 -8.93
N ILE A 150 14.05 1.70 -7.62
CA ILE A 150 12.91 1.63 -6.70
C ILE A 150 12.82 2.92 -5.91
N TYR A 151 11.65 3.22 -5.41
CA TYR A 151 11.42 4.26 -4.42
C TYR A 151 11.23 3.61 -3.06
N LEU A 152 11.83 4.22 -2.05
CA LEU A 152 11.54 3.95 -0.64
C LEU A 152 10.85 5.16 -0.05
N HIS A 153 10.00 4.95 0.95
CA HIS A 153 9.36 6.06 1.63
C HIS A 153 9.39 5.92 3.15
N LYS A 154 9.21 7.05 3.83
CA LYS A 154 9.03 7.14 5.28
C LYS A 154 8.26 8.39 5.64
N LEU A 155 7.68 8.43 6.82
CA LEU A 155 7.11 9.66 7.36
C LEU A 155 8.21 10.55 7.95
N ASN A 156 7.98 11.86 7.99
CA ASN A 156 8.93 12.84 8.55
C ASN A 156 8.93 12.88 10.09
N TYR A 157 9.24 11.74 10.70
CA TYR A 157 9.54 11.64 12.12
C TYR A 157 10.48 10.45 12.36
N LEU A 158 10.86 10.24 13.63
CA LEU A 158 11.69 9.09 14.01
C LEU A 158 10.86 7.80 13.91
N VAL A 159 11.19 6.97 12.92
CA VAL A 159 10.56 5.67 12.69
C VAL A 159 11.52 4.58 13.13
N ASP A 160 11.00 3.56 13.81
CA ASP A 160 11.79 2.38 14.16
C ASP A 160 12.29 1.67 12.91
N SER A 161 13.52 1.17 12.96
CA SER A 161 14.09 0.45 11.83
C SER A 161 13.37 -0.89 11.60
N LYS A 162 13.13 -1.20 10.33
CA LYS A 162 12.55 -2.47 9.88
C LYS A 162 13.42 -3.03 8.77
N ASP A 163 13.82 -4.29 8.86
CA ASP A 163 14.49 -4.93 7.72
C ASP A 163 13.52 -5.00 6.53
N ILE A 164 13.94 -4.42 5.41
CA ILE A 164 13.16 -4.33 4.17
C ILE A 164 13.74 -5.20 3.05
N THR A 165 14.75 -6.02 3.35
CA THR A 165 15.41 -6.87 2.36
C THR A 165 14.41 -7.79 1.66
N THR A 166 13.55 -8.45 2.44
CA THR A 166 12.51 -9.35 1.91
C THR A 166 11.46 -8.60 1.08
N ASP A 167 11.08 -7.38 1.50
CA ASP A 167 10.15 -6.53 0.76
C ASP A 167 10.73 -6.12 -0.62
N ILE A 168 12.03 -5.81 -0.66
CA ILE A 168 12.75 -5.49 -1.91
C ILE A 168 12.88 -6.73 -2.79
N GLU A 169 13.27 -7.88 -2.24
CA GLU A 169 13.37 -9.13 -3.00
C GLU A 169 12.03 -9.52 -3.64
N TYR A 170 10.93 -9.34 -2.90
CA TYR A 170 9.58 -9.52 -3.41
C TYR A 170 9.27 -8.57 -4.56
N LEU A 171 9.52 -7.26 -4.38
CA LEU A 171 9.29 -6.26 -5.42
C LEU A 171 10.08 -6.59 -6.69
N LEU A 172 11.38 -6.87 -6.58
CA LEU A 172 12.24 -7.16 -7.73
C LEU A 172 11.79 -8.39 -8.51
N LYS A 173 11.36 -9.46 -7.81
CA LYS A 173 10.78 -10.65 -8.45
C LYS A 173 9.51 -10.32 -9.24
N SER A 174 8.77 -9.32 -8.79
CA SER A 174 7.49 -8.93 -9.38
C SER A 174 7.62 -8.01 -10.61
N ILE A 175 8.75 -7.32 -10.78
CA ILE A 175 8.94 -6.35 -11.88
C ILE A 175 8.78 -7.02 -13.25
N SER A 176 9.36 -8.21 -13.43
CA SER A 176 9.36 -8.91 -14.73
C SER A 176 8.05 -9.63 -15.06
N SER A 177 7.14 -9.76 -14.10
CA SER A 177 5.89 -10.49 -14.30
C SER A 177 4.75 -9.56 -14.72
N GLU A 178 3.89 -10.00 -15.63
CA GLU A 178 2.64 -9.28 -15.97
C GLU A 178 1.62 -9.34 -14.83
N LYS A 179 1.65 -10.42 -14.05
CA LYS A 179 0.78 -10.65 -12.89
C LYS A 179 1.56 -10.83 -11.61
N CYS A 180 0.95 -10.45 -10.51
CA CYS A 180 1.45 -10.73 -9.19
C CYS A 180 1.06 -12.14 -8.79
N GLU A 181 1.99 -12.87 -8.19
CA GLU A 181 1.72 -14.14 -7.52
C GLU A 181 2.23 -14.04 -6.09
N SER A 182 1.46 -14.53 -5.14
CA SER A 182 1.85 -14.48 -3.72
C SER A 182 1.31 -15.65 -2.95
N THR A 183 2.11 -16.15 -2.03
CA THR A 183 1.73 -17.25 -1.13
C THR A 183 1.33 -16.67 0.21
N LEU A 184 0.09 -16.93 0.61
CA LEU A 184 -0.54 -16.45 1.84
C LEU A 184 -0.66 -17.60 2.84
N ARG A 185 -0.66 -17.26 4.13
CA ARG A 185 -0.96 -18.18 5.22
C ARG A 185 -1.64 -17.45 6.38
N PHE A 186 -2.67 -18.05 6.96
CA PHE A 186 -3.25 -17.54 8.20
C PHE A 186 -2.36 -17.88 9.39
N THR A 187 -2.15 -16.92 10.30
CA THR A 187 -1.44 -17.21 11.56
C THR A 187 -2.28 -18.12 12.47
N SER A 188 -1.66 -18.88 13.37
CA SER A 188 -2.40 -19.76 14.30
C SER A 188 -3.44 -19.00 15.12
N LYS A 189 -3.08 -17.81 15.62
CA LYS A 189 -3.99 -16.91 16.35
C LYS A 189 -5.18 -16.50 15.47
N THR A 190 -4.94 -16.20 14.19
CA THR A 190 -6.02 -15.90 13.24
C THR A 190 -6.92 -17.09 13.02
N ILE A 191 -6.38 -18.29 12.86
CA ILE A 191 -7.18 -19.51 12.67
C ILE A 191 -8.09 -19.74 13.88
N GLU A 192 -7.57 -19.62 15.10
CA GLU A 192 -8.37 -19.74 16.33
C GLU A 192 -9.48 -18.69 16.38
N LYS A 193 -9.17 -17.44 16.02
CA LYS A 193 -10.14 -16.36 15.99
C LYS A 193 -11.20 -16.57 14.91
N LEU A 194 -10.83 -17.00 13.70
CA LEU A 194 -11.78 -17.33 12.63
C LEU A 194 -12.73 -18.46 13.05
N LYS A 195 -12.21 -19.52 13.69
CA LYS A 195 -13.02 -20.62 14.25
C LYS A 195 -13.99 -20.16 15.34
N TYR A 196 -13.61 -19.13 16.10
CA TYR A 196 -14.48 -18.52 17.08
C TYR A 196 -15.57 -17.70 16.39
N LEU A 197 -15.19 -16.85 15.42
CA LEU A 197 -16.10 -16.00 14.66
C LEU A 197 -17.12 -16.78 13.82
N SER A 198 -16.81 -17.99 13.36
CA SER A 198 -17.79 -18.86 12.69
C SER A 198 -18.85 -19.43 13.62
N LYS A 199 -18.66 -19.33 14.95
CA LYS A 199 -19.59 -19.87 15.95
C LYS A 199 -20.40 -18.81 16.69
N ILE A 200 -20.10 -17.53 16.45
CA ILE A 200 -20.75 -16.44 17.15
C ILE A 200 -21.31 -15.44 16.14
N GLY A 201 -22.62 -15.21 16.21
CA GLY A 201 -23.29 -14.14 15.47
C GLY A 201 -24.30 -13.38 16.32
N SER A 202 -24.56 -13.81 17.54
CA SER A 202 -25.61 -13.22 18.36
C SER A 202 -25.16 -11.93 19.07
N SER A 203 -25.92 -10.84 18.90
CA SER A 203 -25.81 -9.66 19.77
C SER A 203 -27.09 -9.43 20.56
N TRP A 204 -26.95 -8.99 21.81
CA TRP A 204 -28.07 -8.63 22.66
C TRP A 204 -28.53 -7.20 22.34
N ASN A 205 -29.71 -7.06 21.71
CA ASN A 205 -30.39 -5.77 21.65
C ASN A 205 -31.33 -5.64 22.86
N SER A 206 -31.75 -4.42 23.19
CA SER A 206 -32.53 -4.10 24.41
C SER A 206 -33.84 -4.89 24.60
N LYS A 207 -34.29 -5.67 23.60
CA LYS A 207 -35.52 -6.48 23.63
C LYS A 207 -35.42 -7.87 22.99
N SER A 208 -34.34 -8.22 22.28
CA SER A 208 -34.18 -9.52 21.61
C SER A 208 -32.72 -9.83 21.26
N ILE A 209 -32.41 -11.11 21.10
CA ILE A 209 -31.15 -11.55 20.49
C ILE A 209 -31.35 -11.48 18.96
N SER A 210 -30.48 -10.77 18.26
CA SER A 210 -30.43 -10.75 16.79
C SER A 210 -29.16 -11.44 16.30
N GLN A 211 -29.28 -12.30 15.28
CA GLN A 211 -28.13 -12.81 14.54
C GLN A 211 -27.55 -11.69 13.67
N LYS A 212 -26.24 -11.56 13.72
CA LYS A 212 -25.41 -10.58 13.03
C LYS A 212 -24.18 -11.28 12.49
N GLU A 213 -23.90 -11.06 11.22
CA GLU A 213 -22.61 -11.40 10.66
C GLU A 213 -21.53 -10.46 11.20
N LEU A 214 -20.29 -10.93 11.28
CA LEU A 214 -19.15 -10.10 11.63
C LEU A 214 -18.27 -9.90 10.41
N GLY A 215 -17.80 -8.68 10.21
CA GLY A 215 -16.90 -8.32 9.14
C GLY A 215 -15.58 -7.79 9.69
N GLY A 216 -14.51 -7.91 8.94
CA GLY A 216 -13.21 -7.38 9.33
C GLY A 216 -12.19 -7.43 8.19
N ARG A 217 -10.94 -7.05 8.50
CA ARG A 217 -9.81 -7.15 7.58
C ARG A 217 -8.62 -7.85 8.19
N PHE A 218 -7.71 -8.28 7.33
CA PHE A 218 -6.42 -8.83 7.74
C PHE A 218 -5.30 -7.80 7.54
N LEU A 219 -4.35 -7.80 8.47
CA LEU A 219 -3.01 -7.23 8.30
C LEU A 219 -2.13 -8.27 7.64
N ALA A 220 -1.42 -7.86 6.60
CA ALA A 220 -0.47 -8.68 5.90
C ALA A 220 0.96 -8.34 6.32
N SER A 221 1.74 -9.35 6.67
CA SER A 221 3.18 -9.21 6.92
C SER A 221 3.95 -10.24 6.12
N LEU A 222 4.93 -9.78 5.36
CA LEU A 222 5.85 -10.65 4.65
C LEU A 222 6.83 -11.25 5.67
N ILE A 223 6.99 -12.56 5.64
CA ILE A 223 7.98 -13.29 6.43
C ILE A 223 9.01 -13.93 5.50
N ASP A 224 10.00 -14.59 6.11
CA ASP A 224 10.98 -15.41 5.41
C ASP A 224 10.29 -16.37 4.41
N ASP A 225 10.97 -16.67 3.31
CA ASP A 225 10.47 -17.46 2.17
C ASP A 225 9.36 -16.80 1.32
N LEU A 226 9.21 -15.48 1.40
CA LEU A 226 8.21 -14.70 0.63
C LEU A 226 6.77 -15.16 0.90
N ILE A 227 6.52 -15.73 2.08
CA ILE A 227 5.17 -16.07 2.54
C ILE A 227 4.58 -14.85 3.24
N ILE A 228 3.31 -14.57 2.97
CA ILE A 228 2.58 -13.47 3.58
C ILE A 228 1.70 -14.05 4.68
N ASN A 229 2.00 -13.69 5.93
CA ASN A 229 1.14 -14.00 7.06
C ASN A 229 -0.05 -13.03 7.10
N LEU A 230 -1.25 -13.59 7.21
CA LEU A 230 -2.48 -12.86 7.44
C LEU A 230 -2.86 -12.93 8.93
N GLU A 231 -2.90 -11.76 9.58
CA GLU A 231 -3.38 -11.58 10.94
C GLU A 231 -4.68 -10.77 10.98
N ILE A 232 -5.68 -11.15 11.76
CA ILE A 232 -6.88 -10.30 11.91
C ILE A 232 -6.53 -8.97 12.58
N ASP A 233 -6.97 -7.87 11.97
CA ASP A 233 -6.99 -6.56 12.62
C ASP A 233 -8.18 -6.51 13.59
N ASP A 234 -7.97 -6.83 14.87
CA ASP A 234 -9.04 -6.86 15.88
C ASP A 234 -9.80 -5.52 15.98
N LYS A 235 -9.16 -4.39 15.65
CA LYS A 235 -9.78 -3.05 15.65
C LYS A 235 -10.71 -2.81 14.46
N SER A 236 -10.59 -3.63 13.42
CA SER A 236 -11.43 -3.54 12.21
C SER A 236 -12.74 -4.31 12.31
N ILE A 237 -12.91 -5.13 13.35
CA ILE A 237 -14.07 -6.00 13.48
C ILE A 237 -15.32 -5.15 13.70
N ILE A 238 -16.31 -5.33 12.84
CA ILE A 238 -17.62 -4.71 12.94
C ILE A 238 -18.72 -5.77 12.99
N TYR A 239 -19.84 -5.41 13.61
CA TYR A 239 -21.05 -6.22 13.62
C TYR A 239 -22.00 -5.70 12.55
N GLY A 240 -22.64 -6.61 11.82
CA GLY A 240 -23.75 -6.31 10.93
C GLY A 240 -24.96 -5.76 11.67
N GLU A 241 -25.93 -5.21 10.95
CA GLU A 241 -27.20 -4.81 11.54
C GLU A 241 -28.16 -6.02 11.67
N GLU A 242 -28.15 -6.92 10.68
CA GLU A 242 -28.95 -8.16 10.60
C GLU A 242 -28.17 -9.29 9.88
N GLU A 243 -28.76 -9.94 8.86
CA GLU A 243 -28.18 -11.04 8.06
C GLU A 243 -27.06 -10.57 7.10
N GLY A 244 -26.49 -9.39 7.32
CA GLY A 244 -25.44 -8.86 6.46
C GLY A 244 -24.56 -7.88 7.22
N VAL A 245 -23.30 -7.84 6.82
CA VAL A 245 -22.31 -6.88 7.33
C VAL A 245 -21.79 -6.01 6.19
N ARG A 246 -21.57 -4.73 6.48
CA ARG A 246 -20.92 -3.84 5.52
C ARG A 246 -19.52 -4.38 5.23
N VAL A 247 -19.12 -4.34 3.97
CA VAL A 247 -17.75 -4.67 3.57
C VAL A 247 -16.76 -3.77 4.32
N VAL A 248 -15.81 -4.40 5.01
CA VAL A 248 -14.67 -3.71 5.63
C VAL A 248 -13.59 -3.55 4.57
N GLY A 249 -13.13 -2.31 4.37
CA GLY A 249 -12.16 -1.99 3.34
C GLY A 249 -10.76 -2.52 3.66
N GLY A 250 -10.13 -3.12 2.65
CA GLY A 250 -8.71 -3.49 2.66
C GLY A 250 -8.34 -4.51 1.59
N LEU A 251 -7.04 -4.74 1.39
CA LEU A 251 -6.50 -5.72 0.44
C LEU A 251 -6.97 -7.15 0.75
N TYR A 252 -7.17 -7.46 2.02
CA TYR A 252 -7.64 -8.76 2.50
C TYR A 252 -8.75 -8.51 3.52
N ASN A 253 -9.95 -8.97 3.23
CA ASN A 253 -11.08 -8.81 4.15
C ASN A 253 -11.87 -10.10 4.30
N PHE A 254 -12.77 -10.10 5.28
CA PHE A 254 -13.59 -11.24 5.57
C PHE A 254 -14.97 -10.83 6.11
N HIS A 255 -15.90 -11.78 6.04
CA HIS A 255 -17.06 -11.79 6.92
C HIS A 255 -17.37 -13.22 7.39
N SER A 256 -18.18 -13.35 8.44
CA SER A 256 -18.60 -14.64 8.98
C SER A 256 -20.02 -14.99 8.59
N HIS A 257 -20.23 -16.28 8.30
CA HIS A 257 -21.51 -16.97 8.33
C HIS A 257 -21.58 -17.76 9.64
N PRO A 258 -22.11 -17.17 10.72
CA PRO A 258 -22.05 -17.78 12.03
C PRO A 258 -23.05 -18.94 12.17
N GLN A 259 -22.78 -19.86 13.11
CA GLN A 259 -23.64 -21.01 13.44
C GLN A 259 -25.14 -20.67 13.51
N GLU A 260 -25.50 -19.53 14.09
CA GLU A 260 -26.89 -19.10 14.21
C GLU A 260 -27.58 -18.86 12.85
N ALA A 261 -26.82 -18.48 11.82
CA ALA A 261 -27.34 -18.33 10.46
C ALA A 261 -27.75 -19.69 9.86
N TYR A 262 -27.03 -20.77 10.21
CA TYR A 262 -27.33 -22.13 9.76
C TYR A 262 -28.62 -22.63 10.38
N GLU A 263 -28.76 -22.44 11.70
CA GLU A 263 -29.94 -22.82 12.46
C GLU A 263 -31.19 -22.08 11.98
N ARG A 264 -31.05 -20.77 11.73
CA ARG A 264 -32.15 -19.92 11.22
C ARG A 264 -32.58 -20.31 9.81
N ASN A 265 -31.64 -20.58 8.92
CA ASN A 265 -31.92 -20.93 7.53
C ASN A 265 -32.15 -22.42 7.29
N ASN A 266 -32.01 -23.25 8.34
CA ASN A 266 -32.07 -24.69 8.30
C ASN A 266 -31.17 -25.29 7.19
N VAL A 267 -29.89 -24.86 7.18
CA VAL A 267 -28.87 -25.31 6.23
C VAL A 267 -27.71 -25.98 6.95
N THR A 268 -26.98 -26.84 6.23
CA THR A 268 -25.79 -27.54 6.75
C THR A 268 -24.47 -26.94 6.28
N LEU A 269 -24.51 -26.09 5.26
CA LEU A 269 -23.37 -25.42 4.64
C LEU A 269 -23.65 -23.92 4.53
N GLY A 270 -22.62 -23.11 4.79
CA GLY A 270 -22.68 -21.65 4.76
C GLY A 270 -21.77 -21.11 3.68
N TRP A 271 -21.91 -21.63 2.46
CA TRP A 271 -21.15 -21.13 1.31
C TRP A 271 -21.54 -19.68 0.95
N PRO A 272 -20.70 -18.96 0.19
CA PRO A 272 -21.01 -17.63 -0.31
C PRO A 272 -22.29 -17.59 -1.14
N SER A 273 -23.09 -16.55 -0.95
CA SER A 273 -24.26 -16.18 -1.72
C SER A 273 -23.89 -15.28 -2.90
N GLY A 274 -24.81 -15.05 -3.85
CA GLY A 274 -24.61 -14.09 -4.94
C GLY A 274 -24.27 -12.67 -4.47
N GLN A 275 -24.83 -12.26 -3.32
CA GLN A 275 -24.55 -10.95 -2.71
C GLN A 275 -23.10 -10.83 -2.24
N ASP A 276 -22.48 -11.93 -1.79
CA ASP A 276 -21.08 -11.93 -1.36
C ASP A 276 -20.12 -11.69 -2.53
N PHE A 277 -20.45 -12.24 -3.71
CA PHE A 277 -19.67 -11.98 -4.94
C PHE A 277 -19.81 -10.52 -5.39
N ILE A 278 -21.00 -9.93 -5.29
CA ILE A 278 -21.22 -8.51 -5.60
C ILE A 278 -20.48 -7.61 -4.60
N ALA A 279 -20.54 -7.97 -3.31
CA ALA A 279 -19.84 -7.26 -2.24
C ALA A 279 -18.32 -7.31 -2.44
N PHE A 280 -17.78 -8.49 -2.77
CA PHE A 280 -16.36 -8.63 -3.11
C PHE A 280 -15.98 -7.82 -4.34
N LEU A 281 -16.81 -7.82 -5.38
CA LEU A 281 -16.58 -7.03 -6.58
C LEU A 281 -16.50 -5.53 -6.29
N SER A 282 -17.45 -5.02 -5.52
CA SER A 282 -17.45 -3.63 -5.06
C SER A 282 -16.20 -3.31 -4.22
N SER A 283 -15.80 -4.25 -3.35
CA SER A 283 -14.61 -4.13 -2.51
C SER A 283 -13.33 -4.02 -3.35
N HIS A 284 -13.19 -4.85 -4.38
CA HIS A 284 -12.04 -4.84 -5.26
C HIS A 284 -11.85 -3.50 -5.97
N PHE A 285 -12.90 -2.94 -6.56
CA PHE A 285 -12.80 -1.66 -7.25
C PHE A 285 -12.66 -0.45 -6.32
N THR A 286 -13.12 -0.55 -5.08
CA THR A 286 -13.07 0.55 -4.13
C THR A 286 -11.79 0.56 -3.30
N PHE A 287 -11.30 -0.61 -2.92
CA PHE A 287 -10.22 -0.79 -1.93
C PHE A 287 -9.06 -1.66 -2.43
N ASN A 288 -9.05 -2.02 -3.73
CA ASN A 288 -8.08 -2.94 -4.32
C ASN A 288 -8.04 -4.31 -3.62
N THR A 289 -9.16 -4.77 -3.06
CA THR A 289 -9.25 -6.07 -2.36
C THR A 289 -8.80 -7.21 -3.28
N LEU A 290 -7.76 -7.93 -2.85
CA LEU A 290 -7.15 -9.06 -3.56
C LEU A 290 -7.92 -10.36 -3.29
N ILE A 291 -8.29 -10.58 -2.03
CA ILE A 291 -9.15 -11.69 -1.62
C ILE A 291 -10.19 -11.28 -0.59
N HIS A 292 -11.32 -11.97 -0.65
CA HIS A 292 -12.37 -11.91 0.34
C HIS A 292 -12.62 -13.29 0.94
N VAL A 293 -12.61 -13.40 2.27
CA VAL A 293 -12.75 -14.66 2.98
C VAL A 293 -14.12 -14.75 3.63
N VAL A 294 -14.91 -15.76 3.27
CA VAL A 294 -16.16 -16.10 3.96
C VAL A 294 -15.87 -17.17 4.99
N VAL A 295 -16.12 -16.84 6.25
CA VAL A 295 -15.76 -17.64 7.42
C VAL A 295 -16.98 -18.44 7.87
N ALA A 296 -16.97 -19.74 7.58
CA ALA A 296 -18.11 -20.64 7.73
C ALA A 296 -17.87 -21.68 8.84
N VAL A 297 -18.91 -22.40 9.27
CA VAL A 297 -18.77 -23.43 10.33
C VAL A 297 -17.88 -24.59 9.88
N GLU A 298 -17.93 -24.99 8.62
CA GLU A 298 -17.15 -26.09 8.03
C GLU A 298 -15.69 -25.74 7.72
N GLY A 299 -15.38 -24.45 7.52
CA GLY A 299 -14.07 -23.99 7.04
C GLY A 299 -14.12 -22.56 6.54
N VAL A 300 -13.22 -22.22 5.61
CA VAL A 300 -13.18 -20.91 4.95
C VAL A 300 -13.30 -21.04 3.44
N TYR A 301 -14.07 -20.13 2.85
CA TYR A 301 -14.16 -19.93 1.42
C TYR A 301 -13.37 -18.67 1.05
N ILE A 302 -12.47 -18.76 0.09
CA ILE A 302 -11.57 -17.68 -0.31
C ILE A 302 -11.93 -17.27 -1.75
N LEU A 303 -12.50 -16.08 -1.90
CA LEU A 303 -12.83 -15.47 -3.17
C LEU A 303 -11.64 -14.65 -3.68
N GLN A 304 -11.35 -14.80 -4.97
CA GLN A 304 -10.33 -14.06 -5.70
C GLN A 304 -10.89 -13.69 -7.07
N MET A 305 -10.38 -12.60 -7.65
CA MET A 305 -10.71 -12.23 -9.03
C MET A 305 -10.22 -13.28 -10.04
N GLY A 306 -11.06 -13.55 -11.04
CA GLY A 306 -10.75 -14.42 -12.17
C GLY A 306 -10.03 -13.69 -13.32
N ASP A 307 -9.83 -14.40 -14.44
CA ASP A 307 -9.11 -13.91 -15.63
C ASP A 307 -9.91 -12.92 -16.49
N TYR A 308 -11.20 -12.72 -16.19
CA TYR A 308 -12.00 -11.69 -16.85
C TYR A 308 -11.43 -10.29 -16.64
N TRP A 309 -10.90 -10.01 -15.44
CA TRP A 309 -10.54 -8.67 -15.01
C TRP A 309 -9.23 -8.12 -15.56
N ASP A 310 -8.42 -8.97 -16.21
CA ASP A 310 -7.10 -8.58 -16.70
C ASP A 310 -7.17 -7.48 -17.76
N ASN A 311 -8.17 -7.55 -18.65
CA ASN A 311 -8.27 -6.76 -19.89
C ASN A 311 -9.52 -5.87 -19.96
N LEU A 312 -10.12 -5.51 -18.82
CA LEU A 312 -11.27 -4.60 -18.83
C LEU A 312 -10.86 -3.22 -19.30
N THR A 313 -11.52 -2.77 -20.37
CA THR A 313 -11.36 -1.44 -20.96
C THR A 313 -12.55 -0.54 -20.66
N GLU A 314 -13.74 -1.12 -20.45
CA GLU A 314 -14.94 -0.41 -19.99
C GLU A 314 -15.73 -1.27 -18.99
N ASN A 315 -16.19 -0.64 -17.91
CA ASN A 315 -16.90 -1.31 -16.82
C ASN A 315 -18.41 -1.29 -17.06
N ASN A 316 -18.96 -2.35 -17.66
CA ASN A 316 -20.42 -2.58 -17.67
C ASN A 316 -20.88 -3.25 -16.36
N MET A 317 -20.69 -2.54 -15.24
CA MET A 317 -21.00 -3.06 -13.90
C MET A 317 -22.44 -3.54 -13.76
N ASN A 318 -23.39 -2.87 -14.40
CA ASN A 318 -24.79 -3.23 -14.31
C ASN A 318 -25.09 -4.61 -14.90
N ASP A 319 -24.51 -4.94 -16.06
CA ASP A 319 -24.74 -6.24 -16.68
C ASP A 319 -23.98 -7.36 -15.95
N ILE A 320 -22.80 -7.06 -15.42
CA ILE A 320 -22.05 -7.98 -14.58
C ILE A 320 -22.81 -8.28 -13.29
N THR A 321 -23.32 -7.26 -12.58
CA THR A 321 -24.10 -7.46 -11.34
C THR A 321 -25.35 -8.30 -11.61
N LYS A 322 -26.12 -8.01 -12.67
CA LYS A 322 -27.27 -8.84 -13.06
C LYS A 322 -26.89 -10.28 -13.39
N PHE A 323 -25.74 -10.47 -14.05
CA PHE A 323 -25.22 -11.81 -14.34
C PHE A 323 -24.87 -12.55 -13.04
N ILE A 324 -24.22 -11.87 -12.09
CA ILE A 324 -23.88 -12.45 -10.79
C ILE A 324 -25.15 -12.86 -10.04
N ASP A 325 -26.14 -11.96 -9.92
CA ASP A 325 -27.44 -12.25 -9.28
C ASP A 325 -28.12 -13.48 -9.87
N LYS A 326 -28.00 -13.69 -11.19
CA LYS A 326 -28.66 -14.78 -11.90
C LYS A 326 -27.90 -16.11 -11.79
N GLU A 327 -26.59 -16.09 -11.95
CA GLU A 327 -25.78 -17.32 -12.13
C GLU A 327 -25.09 -17.77 -10.84
N TYR A 328 -24.86 -16.86 -9.88
CA TYR A 328 -24.21 -17.15 -8.59
C TYR A 328 -25.21 -17.34 -7.45
N ASP A 329 -26.50 -17.01 -7.64
CA ASP A 329 -27.55 -17.42 -6.71
C ASP A 329 -27.87 -18.91 -6.89
N LEU A 330 -27.15 -19.74 -6.13
CA LEU A 330 -27.31 -21.18 -6.12
C LEU A 330 -28.25 -21.67 -4.99
N ALA A 331 -29.11 -20.80 -4.45
CA ALA A 331 -30.06 -21.17 -3.39
C ALA A 331 -31.00 -22.33 -3.78
N CYS A 332 -31.25 -22.53 -5.07
CA CYS A 332 -32.06 -23.65 -5.59
C CYS A 332 -31.37 -25.02 -5.51
N PHE A 333 -30.05 -25.06 -5.22
CA PHE A 333 -29.25 -26.28 -5.05
C PHE A 333 -28.97 -26.64 -3.59
N LYS A 334 -29.64 -25.98 -2.63
CA LYS A 334 -29.58 -26.31 -1.20
C LYS A 334 -29.65 -27.83 -0.99
N ASP A 335 -28.64 -28.36 -0.29
CA ASP A 335 -28.45 -29.77 0.08
C ASP A 335 -28.17 -30.78 -1.06
N LYS A 336 -27.95 -30.33 -2.31
CA LYS A 336 -27.62 -31.21 -3.45
C LYS A 336 -26.15 -31.22 -3.84
N LEU A 337 -25.40 -30.20 -3.45
CA LEU A 337 -23.98 -30.05 -3.78
C LEU A 337 -23.11 -30.32 -2.56
N SER A 338 -22.05 -31.11 -2.75
CA SER A 338 -20.94 -31.15 -1.82
C SER A 338 -20.10 -29.88 -1.94
N ILE A 339 -19.27 -29.57 -0.94
CA ILE A 339 -18.35 -28.42 -0.98
C ILE A 339 -17.48 -28.44 -2.25
N PRO A 340 -16.81 -29.56 -2.64
CA PRO A 340 -16.08 -29.62 -3.91
C PRO A 340 -16.97 -29.38 -5.13
N GLY A 341 -18.21 -29.87 -5.11
CA GLY A 341 -19.19 -29.65 -6.18
C GLY A 341 -19.58 -28.18 -6.33
N TYR A 342 -19.80 -27.49 -5.21
CA TYR A 342 -20.08 -26.05 -5.19
C TYR A 342 -18.88 -25.25 -5.72
N VAL A 343 -17.66 -25.52 -5.22
CA VAL A 343 -16.43 -24.86 -5.69
C VAL A 343 -16.23 -25.07 -7.20
N SER A 344 -16.38 -26.31 -7.69
CA SER A 344 -16.28 -26.62 -9.11
C SER A 344 -17.34 -25.90 -9.95
N LYS A 345 -18.55 -25.72 -9.40
CA LYS A 345 -19.64 -25.02 -10.09
C LYS A 345 -19.32 -23.54 -10.23
N ILE A 346 -18.92 -22.87 -9.14
CA ILE A 346 -18.55 -21.45 -9.12
C ILE A 346 -17.40 -21.16 -10.09
N ASN A 347 -16.31 -21.94 -10.00
CA ASN A 347 -15.14 -21.76 -10.88
C ASN A 347 -15.45 -22.06 -12.36
N GLY A 348 -16.53 -22.80 -12.64
CA GLY A 348 -17.03 -23.09 -13.97
C GLY A 348 -17.97 -22.05 -14.56
N ILE A 349 -18.43 -21.05 -13.78
CA ILE A 349 -19.26 -19.97 -14.31
C ILE A 349 -18.40 -19.05 -15.17
N LYS A 350 -18.88 -18.76 -16.38
CA LYS A 350 -18.16 -17.94 -17.38
C LYS A 350 -19.03 -16.77 -17.83
N PHE A 351 -18.48 -15.57 -17.78
CA PHE A 351 -19.00 -14.37 -18.42
C PHE A 351 -18.09 -14.05 -19.60
N GLU A 352 -18.65 -13.94 -20.81
CA GLU A 352 -17.87 -13.71 -22.05
C GLU A 352 -16.69 -14.69 -22.23
N ASN A 353 -16.94 -15.98 -21.94
CA ASN A 353 -15.96 -17.08 -21.97
C ASN A 353 -14.80 -16.98 -20.96
N LYS A 354 -14.84 -16.05 -20.01
CA LYS A 354 -13.85 -15.89 -18.95
C LYS A 354 -14.45 -16.05 -17.56
N THR A 355 -13.63 -16.38 -16.57
CA THR A 355 -14.06 -16.53 -15.17
C THR A 355 -14.09 -15.18 -14.48
N LEU A 356 -15.21 -14.85 -13.83
CA LEU A 356 -15.30 -13.65 -12.98
C LEU A 356 -14.60 -13.87 -11.64
N PHE A 357 -14.79 -15.02 -11.01
CA PHE A 357 -14.24 -15.29 -9.68
C PHE A 357 -13.65 -16.69 -9.60
N ASN A 358 -12.51 -16.78 -8.93
CA ASN A 358 -11.98 -18.04 -8.44
C ASN A 358 -12.38 -18.19 -6.97
N LEU A 359 -12.88 -19.36 -6.63
CA LEU A 359 -13.24 -19.76 -5.29
C LEU A 359 -12.36 -20.93 -4.88
N TYR A 360 -11.78 -20.81 -3.69
CA TYR A 360 -11.04 -21.86 -3.01
C TYR A 360 -11.73 -22.19 -1.69
N TYR A 361 -11.62 -23.43 -1.24
CA TYR A 361 -12.12 -23.87 0.05
C TYR A 361 -10.99 -24.51 0.84
N SER A 362 -10.92 -24.19 2.13
CA SER A 362 -10.04 -24.86 3.08
C SER A 362 -10.81 -25.20 4.35
N ASP A 363 -10.82 -26.49 4.71
CA ASP A 363 -11.37 -26.91 5.99
C ASP A 363 -10.47 -26.50 7.16
N TRP A 364 -11.01 -26.60 8.37
CA TRP A 364 -10.31 -26.21 9.59
C TRP A 364 -9.05 -27.01 9.95
N ASN A 365 -8.84 -28.17 9.32
CA ASN A 365 -7.64 -29.00 9.51
C ASN A 365 -6.53 -28.59 8.54
N ASN A 366 -6.90 -28.07 7.37
CA ASN A 366 -5.99 -27.70 6.29
C ASN A 366 -5.73 -26.18 6.20
N ILE A 367 -6.46 -25.35 6.94
CA ILE A 367 -6.35 -23.88 6.91
C ILE A 367 -4.97 -23.32 7.28
N SER A 368 -4.13 -24.10 7.97
CA SER A 368 -2.74 -23.71 8.26
C SER A 368 -1.80 -23.84 7.06
N ASN A 369 -2.23 -24.56 6.01
CA ASN A 369 -1.43 -24.74 4.80
C ASN A 369 -1.39 -23.43 4.02
N PRO A 370 -0.21 -23.01 3.51
CA PRO A 370 -0.13 -21.87 2.63
C PRO A 370 -0.94 -22.10 1.34
N PHE A 371 -1.48 -21.02 0.79
CA PHE A 371 -2.20 -21.02 -0.49
C PHE A 371 -1.72 -19.87 -1.37
N THR A 372 -1.77 -20.05 -2.69
CA THR A 372 -1.29 -19.05 -3.65
C THR A 372 -2.45 -18.28 -4.24
N ILE A 373 -2.28 -16.97 -4.38
CA ILE A 373 -3.18 -16.08 -5.10
C ILE A 373 -2.45 -15.44 -6.28
N SER A 374 -3.21 -15.04 -7.28
CA SER A 374 -2.72 -14.26 -8.41
C SER A 374 -3.58 -13.01 -8.61
N PHE A 375 -2.95 -11.87 -8.82
CA PHE A 375 -3.66 -10.60 -8.96
C PHE A 375 -2.96 -9.66 -9.92
N LYS A 376 -3.70 -8.67 -10.43
CA LYS A 376 -3.17 -7.65 -11.31
C LYS A 376 -2.32 -6.66 -10.51
N LYS A 377 -1.28 -6.12 -11.15
CA LYS A 377 -0.50 -5.02 -10.60
C LYS A 377 -1.38 -3.80 -10.34
N ILE A 378 -1.15 -3.13 -9.21
CA ILE A 378 -1.81 -1.89 -8.80
C ILE A 378 -0.79 -0.78 -9.05
N TYR A 379 -1.04 0.07 -10.06
CA TYR A 379 -0.09 1.09 -10.57
C TYR A 379 1.32 0.51 -10.79
N GLY A 380 1.41 -0.61 -11.52
CA GLY A 380 2.66 -1.34 -11.80
C GLY A 380 3.24 -2.17 -10.65
N ASN A 381 2.68 -2.08 -9.44
CA ASN A 381 3.24 -2.71 -8.25
C ASN A 381 2.45 -3.95 -7.82
N CYS A 382 3.15 -4.94 -7.29
CA CYS A 382 2.52 -6.04 -6.57
C CYS A 382 2.32 -5.65 -5.11
N ILE A 383 1.26 -4.89 -4.84
CA ILE A 383 1.02 -4.34 -3.51
C ILE A 383 0.34 -5.39 -2.64
N ILE A 384 1.03 -5.80 -1.57
CA ILE A 384 0.53 -6.79 -0.61
C ILE A 384 0.28 -6.23 0.79
N ASN A 385 0.67 -4.97 1.04
CA ASN A 385 0.53 -4.29 2.33
C ASN A 385 -0.47 -3.13 2.20
N GLN A 386 -1.40 -3.04 3.14
CA GLN A 386 -2.43 -1.99 3.15
C GLN A 386 -1.84 -0.57 3.25
N ASN A 387 -0.77 -0.37 4.01
CA ASN A 387 -0.13 0.94 4.17
C ASN A 387 0.42 1.43 2.82
N LEU A 388 1.19 0.58 2.14
CA LEU A 388 1.69 0.86 0.81
C LEU A 388 0.54 1.10 -0.19
N ASN A 389 -0.54 0.32 -0.13
CA ASN A 389 -1.71 0.58 -0.99
C ASN A 389 -2.28 1.98 -0.77
N ASN A 390 -2.49 2.38 0.49
CA ASN A 390 -3.03 3.69 0.82
C ASN A 390 -2.10 4.82 0.36
N PHE A 391 -0.78 4.65 0.54
CA PHE A 391 0.21 5.62 0.09
C PHE A 391 0.20 5.75 -1.44
N ILE A 392 0.28 4.64 -2.17
CA ILE A 392 0.30 4.63 -3.63
C ILE A 392 -1.00 5.19 -4.21
N ASP A 393 -2.16 4.84 -3.64
CA ASP A 393 -3.43 5.44 -4.04
C ASP A 393 -3.40 6.97 -3.88
N SER A 394 -2.81 7.50 -2.80
CA SER A 394 -2.65 8.94 -2.58
C SER A 394 -1.55 9.57 -3.46
N TYR A 395 -0.59 8.79 -3.94
CA TYR A 395 0.49 9.26 -4.81
C TYR A 395 -0.02 9.51 -6.23
N TYR A 396 -0.90 8.63 -6.74
CA TYR A 396 -1.41 8.69 -8.12
C TYR A 396 -2.73 9.44 -8.29
N LYS A 397 -3.59 9.48 -7.25
CA LYS A 397 -4.84 10.27 -7.26
C LYS A 397 -4.56 11.73 -6.90
#